data_AF-A0AAN6SWM1-F1
#
_entry.id   AF-A0AAN6SWM1-F1
#
_cell.length_a   1.000
_cell.length_b   1.000
_cell.length_c   1.000
_cell.angle_alpha   90.00
_cell.angle_beta   90.00
_cell.angle_gamma   90.00
#
_symmetry.space_group_name_H-M   'P 1'
#
loop_
_entity.id
_entity.type
_entity.pdbx_description
1 polymer ?
#
loop_
_entity_poly.entity_id
_entity_poly.type
_entity_poly.pdbx_seq_one_letter_code
_entity_poly.pdbx_strand_id
1 'polypeptide(L)'
;MQFRNDYRFNPFGPDGELHPLPPDDGTGPSLDDWDRDDPLSFFKLLNAGQPGGLPMPEMMDPSEVRKLVTKAIVPIILNCYVVMLNGMTGPDYDKLVAWEDHEDAFDWMHTRKQFLPGEALDILEAQDRLMKFLVHYCEKLLHDIPAADLLGDKYPVQPEPVLRSGVEPDGFDSLAVMAVMAEEAPYRPPGRLDFGRIESLLAARTSAAEDHFWSLREDSSSFNDQLLTYEEHRQEMMKDTVGKPHPALQVTKIDLFWERVIGNVLLGSHVELEVFEVLRRQAEELKRLQAKYEATLSPLKDLPQECLVAILRFRYFINQLAKDWLNDLKAMVVASLPMRSFFVRMPAEDLKMISIMGKPGLKQNAVERELIWLLQTLWEDRTDLFFARMPIIVDELERLLCAEPRARKLISGYVAGRIGDLSIMCECLRHLDIYQPWANGYENASVDREDGIKKDLDAWRDGCRGIVSTLKSKTVLTHFKLAHPTDKRFSYPTEKRRTKETVEALRQAEANLDAF
;
A
#
# COMPACT_ATOMS: atom_id res chain seq x y z
N MET A 1 -14.92 20.75 -15.13
CA MET A 1 -13.65 21.41 -14.76
C MET A 1 -12.54 20.70 -15.50
N GLN A 2 -11.73 21.42 -16.28
CA GLN A 2 -10.48 20.86 -16.84
C GLN A 2 -9.43 20.86 -15.73
N PHE A 3 -8.76 19.72 -15.51
CA PHE A 3 -7.72 19.55 -14.51
C PHE A 3 -6.52 20.46 -14.82
N ARG A 4 -6.07 21.24 -13.84
CA ARG A 4 -4.77 21.92 -13.88
C ARG A 4 -3.67 20.88 -13.63
N ASN A 5 -2.68 20.81 -14.52
CA ASN A 5 -1.58 19.84 -14.51
C ASN A 5 -0.29 20.41 -13.87
N ASP A 6 -0.36 21.54 -13.16
CA ASP A 6 0.80 22.22 -12.55
C ASP A 6 0.80 22.09 -11.02
N TYR A 7 1.16 20.91 -10.52
CA TYR A 7 1.36 20.64 -9.08
C TYR A 7 2.57 21.39 -8.52
N ARG A 8 2.44 22.03 -7.35
CA ARG A 8 3.45 22.99 -6.81
C ARG A 8 4.09 22.64 -5.47
N PHE A 9 3.65 21.57 -4.81
CA PHE A 9 4.17 21.11 -3.52
C PHE A 9 4.80 19.73 -3.65
N ASN A 10 6.06 19.59 -3.18
CA ASN A 10 6.77 18.33 -3.14
C ASN A 10 7.12 17.97 -1.68
N PRO A 11 6.30 17.16 -0.99
CA PRO A 11 6.54 16.80 0.41
C PRO A 11 7.83 15.99 0.65
N PHE A 12 8.44 15.46 -0.41
CA PHE A 12 9.66 14.63 -0.36
C PHE A 12 10.92 15.35 -0.87
N GLY A 13 10.82 16.63 -1.25
CA GLY A 13 11.96 17.48 -1.53
C GLY A 13 12.80 17.75 -0.26
N PRO A 14 14.10 18.11 -0.40
CA PRO A 14 14.94 18.42 0.76
C PRO A 14 14.31 19.47 1.68
N ASP A 15 13.59 20.44 1.10
CA ASP A 15 13.01 21.59 1.82
C ASP A 15 11.48 21.74 1.69
N GLY A 16 10.77 20.82 1.01
CA GLY A 16 9.31 20.97 0.81
C GLY A 16 8.93 22.22 0.00
N GLU A 17 9.69 22.54 -1.06
CA GLU A 17 9.59 23.82 -1.77
C GLU A 17 8.25 24.03 -2.50
N LEU A 18 7.67 25.23 -2.33
CA LEU A 18 6.53 25.76 -3.09
C LEU A 18 7.01 26.49 -4.34
N HIS A 19 6.46 26.20 -5.52
CA HIS A 19 6.71 27.00 -6.73
C HIS A 19 6.05 28.41 -6.65
N PRO A 20 6.64 29.48 -7.22
CA PRO A 20 6.10 30.84 -7.12
C PRO A 20 4.74 31.00 -7.82
N LEU A 21 3.87 31.84 -7.25
CA LEU A 21 2.56 32.19 -7.83
C LEU A 21 2.71 32.97 -9.16
N PRO A 22 1.82 32.76 -10.16
CA PRO A 22 1.68 33.69 -11.27
C PRO A 22 1.20 35.07 -10.75
N PRO A 23 1.55 36.16 -11.46
CA PRO A 23 1.20 37.50 -11.03
C PRO A 23 -0.31 37.73 -10.96
N ASP A 24 -0.72 38.38 -9.88
CA ASP A 24 -2.09 38.77 -9.52
C ASP A 24 -2.75 39.62 -10.63
N ASP A 25 -3.87 39.14 -11.18
CA ASP A 25 -4.63 39.79 -12.26
C ASP A 25 -5.73 40.73 -11.74
N GLY A 26 -5.81 40.95 -10.41
CA GLY A 26 -6.66 41.97 -9.82
C GLY A 26 -8.14 41.61 -9.76
N THR A 27 -8.51 40.37 -10.10
CA THR A 27 -9.80 39.80 -9.73
C THR A 27 -9.69 39.17 -8.34
N GLY A 28 -10.53 39.61 -7.39
CA GLY A 28 -10.52 39.07 -6.02
C GLY A 28 -10.67 37.55 -6.01
N PRO A 29 -10.12 36.86 -4.99
CA PRO A 29 -9.91 35.41 -5.06
C PRO A 29 -11.22 34.63 -5.12
N SER A 30 -11.36 33.76 -6.13
CA SER A 30 -12.43 32.77 -6.26
C SER A 30 -12.01 31.46 -5.60
N LEU A 31 -12.96 30.73 -4.98
CA LEU A 31 -12.74 29.37 -4.48
C LEU A 31 -12.31 28.39 -5.60
N ASP A 32 -12.61 28.72 -6.86
CA ASP A 32 -12.18 27.94 -8.03
C ASP A 32 -10.67 28.05 -8.32
N ASP A 33 -9.97 29.03 -7.74
CA ASP A 33 -8.52 29.24 -7.89
C ASP A 33 -7.70 28.62 -6.73
N TRP A 34 -8.35 27.89 -5.82
CA TRP A 34 -7.69 27.23 -4.70
C TRP A 34 -6.79 26.07 -5.16
N ASP A 35 -5.51 26.15 -4.82
CA ASP A 35 -4.54 25.06 -4.96
C ASP A 35 -4.68 24.08 -3.79
N ARG A 36 -5.20 22.88 -4.08
CA ARG A 36 -5.44 21.82 -3.09
C ARG A 36 -4.16 21.31 -2.44
N ASP A 37 -3.00 21.51 -3.08
CA ASP A 37 -1.69 21.06 -2.58
C ASP A 37 -0.95 22.14 -1.79
N ASP A 38 -1.41 23.40 -1.82
CA ASP A 38 -0.94 24.48 -0.94
C ASP A 38 -2.02 24.85 0.09
N PRO A 39 -2.04 24.19 1.26
CA PRO A 39 -3.00 24.55 2.31
C PRO A 39 -2.86 26.02 2.75
N LEU A 40 -1.69 26.67 2.60
CA LEU A 40 -1.53 28.10 2.92
C LEU A 40 -2.28 29.00 1.94
N SER A 41 -2.38 28.61 0.67
CA SER A 41 -3.19 29.33 -0.32
C SER A 41 -4.65 29.41 0.10
N PHE A 42 -5.17 28.31 0.68
CA PHE A 42 -6.51 28.23 1.22
C PHE A 42 -6.73 29.15 2.42
N PHE A 43 -5.81 29.13 3.40
CA PHE A 43 -5.91 30.01 4.56
C PHE A 43 -5.88 31.50 4.17
N LYS A 44 -5.06 31.87 3.18
CA LYS A 44 -5.05 33.23 2.62
C LYS A 44 -6.38 33.57 1.93
N LEU A 45 -6.98 32.62 1.22
CA LEU A 45 -8.30 32.77 0.58
C LEU A 45 -9.43 33.02 1.58
N LEU A 46 -9.28 32.49 2.81
CA LEU A 46 -10.17 32.75 3.95
C LEU A 46 -9.84 34.02 4.75
N ASN A 47 -8.96 34.89 4.24
CA ASN A 47 -8.45 36.07 4.93
C ASN A 47 -7.72 35.74 6.25
N ALA A 48 -7.12 34.56 6.38
CA ALA A 48 -6.30 34.26 7.56
C ALA A 48 -5.05 35.17 7.59
N GLY A 49 -4.73 35.72 8.76
CA GLY A 49 -3.64 36.67 8.99
C GLY A 49 -3.99 38.14 8.73
N GLN A 50 -5.21 38.47 8.28
CA GLN A 50 -5.69 39.84 8.10
C GLN A 50 -6.47 40.37 9.33
N PRO A 51 -6.53 41.69 9.57
CA PRO A 51 -7.30 42.26 10.67
C PRO A 51 -8.79 41.87 10.60
N GLY A 52 -9.27 41.15 11.62
CA GLY A 52 -10.64 40.63 11.68
C GLY A 52 -10.88 39.30 10.96
N GLY A 53 -9.84 38.67 10.39
CA GLY A 53 -9.87 37.31 9.83
C GLY A 53 -9.35 36.24 10.79
N LEU A 54 -9.31 34.99 10.33
CA LEU A 54 -8.71 33.88 11.07
C LEU A 54 -7.23 34.18 11.42
N PRO A 55 -6.70 33.75 12.58
CA PRO A 55 -5.25 33.75 12.76
C PRO A 55 -4.62 32.80 11.73
N MET A 56 -3.51 33.24 11.11
CA MET A 56 -2.75 32.35 10.24
C MET A 56 -2.22 31.18 11.09
N PRO A 57 -2.45 29.91 10.71
CA PRO A 57 -1.91 28.80 11.46
C PRO A 57 -0.38 28.89 11.43
N GLU A 58 0.25 28.79 12.60
CA GLU A 58 1.67 28.56 12.68
C GLU A 58 1.91 27.12 12.19
N MET A 59 2.41 27.00 10.96
CA MET A 59 2.75 25.72 10.36
C MET A 59 4.12 25.31 10.88
N MET A 60 4.18 24.11 11.43
CA MET A 60 5.44 23.49 11.82
C MET A 60 6.30 23.28 10.56
N ASP A 61 7.57 23.65 10.61
CA ASP A 61 8.48 23.49 9.48
C ASP A 61 8.54 22.01 9.06
N PRO A 62 8.63 21.65 7.77
CA PRO A 62 8.72 20.25 7.34
C PRO A 62 9.83 19.46 8.05
N SER A 63 10.94 20.10 8.43
CA SER A 63 11.97 19.46 9.24
C SER A 63 11.53 19.18 10.68
N GLU A 64 10.67 20.00 11.26
CA GLU A 64 10.08 19.80 12.58
C GLU A 64 8.96 18.76 12.56
N VAL A 65 8.12 18.74 11.52
CA VAL A 65 7.14 17.66 11.31
C VAL A 65 7.85 16.32 11.17
N ARG A 66 8.93 16.26 10.37
CA ARG A 66 9.79 15.07 10.27
C ARG A 66 10.39 14.69 11.62
N LYS A 67 10.84 15.65 12.42
CA LYS A 67 11.33 15.35 13.78
C LYS A 67 10.23 14.80 14.68
N LEU A 68 8.98 15.28 14.57
CA LEU A 68 7.87 14.79 15.38
C LEU A 68 7.47 13.36 14.97
N VAL A 69 7.37 13.10 13.66
CA VAL A 69 7.08 11.75 13.09
C VAL A 69 8.20 10.75 13.38
N THR A 70 9.47 11.19 13.35
CA THR A 70 10.64 10.35 13.70
C THR A 70 10.89 10.23 15.20
N LYS A 71 10.04 10.83 16.06
CA LYS A 71 10.21 10.90 17.52
C LYS A 71 11.49 11.64 17.99
N ALA A 72 12.08 12.47 17.13
CA ALA A 72 13.17 13.36 17.49
C ALA A 72 12.69 14.59 18.31
N ILE A 73 11.39 14.91 18.27
CA ILE A 73 10.73 15.77 19.26
C ILE A 73 9.97 14.85 20.23
N VAL A 74 10.28 14.96 21.52
CA VAL A 74 9.59 14.24 22.59
C VAL A 74 8.52 15.18 23.16
N PRO A 75 7.23 14.80 23.13
CA PRO A 75 6.17 15.61 23.74
C PRO A 75 6.48 15.89 25.22
N ILE A 76 6.01 17.03 25.72
CA ILE A 76 6.28 17.44 27.11
C ILE A 76 5.77 16.34 28.06
N ILE A 77 6.67 15.82 28.89
CA ILE A 77 6.34 14.76 29.85
C ILE A 77 5.99 15.41 31.19
N LEU A 78 4.72 15.31 31.58
CA LEU A 78 4.32 15.51 32.96
C LEU A 78 4.25 14.13 33.64
N ASN A 79 5.27 13.84 34.45
CA ASN A 79 5.45 12.53 35.06
C ASN A 79 4.32 12.18 36.03
N CYS A 80 3.90 10.92 36.05
CA CYS A 80 2.82 10.39 36.89
C CYS A 80 1.38 10.83 36.53
N TYR A 81 1.15 11.31 35.32
CA TYR A 81 -0.18 11.71 34.86
C TYR A 81 -0.53 11.13 33.48
N VAL A 82 -1.82 11.00 33.23
CA VAL A 82 -2.42 10.69 31.92
C VAL A 82 -3.59 11.64 31.66
N VAL A 83 -3.91 11.87 30.39
CA VAL A 83 -5.09 12.63 29.99
C VAL A 83 -6.08 11.72 29.28
N MET A 84 -7.33 11.73 29.73
CA MET A 84 -8.40 10.92 29.16
C MET A 84 -9.02 11.62 27.95
N LEU A 85 -8.90 11.02 26.78
CA LEU A 85 -9.54 11.49 25.53
C LEU A 85 -10.34 10.36 24.87
N ASN A 86 -9.76 9.18 24.75
CA ASN A 86 -10.37 8.07 24.03
C ASN A 86 -11.63 7.56 24.75
N GLY A 87 -12.75 7.54 24.02
CA GLY A 87 -14.03 7.02 24.51
C GLY A 87 -14.75 7.92 25.54
N MET A 88 -14.26 9.14 25.78
CA MET A 88 -14.86 10.09 26.70
C MET A 88 -15.78 11.07 25.98
N THR A 89 -16.85 11.49 26.66
CA THR A 89 -17.77 12.53 26.20
C THR A 89 -18.13 13.46 27.35
N GLY A 90 -18.25 14.75 27.08
CA GLY A 90 -18.66 15.73 28.10
C GLY A 90 -17.54 16.01 29.11
N PRO A 91 -17.84 16.12 30.42
CA PRO A 91 -16.92 16.68 31.42
C PRO A 91 -15.70 15.80 31.74
N ASP A 92 -15.69 14.55 31.30
CA ASP A 92 -14.56 13.61 31.49
C ASP A 92 -13.56 13.62 30.32
N TYR A 93 -13.91 14.26 29.21
CA TYR A 93 -13.01 14.48 28.08
C TYR A 93 -12.03 15.60 28.42
N ASP A 94 -10.72 15.38 28.20
CA ASP A 94 -9.59 16.27 28.56
C ASP A 94 -9.08 16.19 30.00
N LYS A 95 -9.69 15.33 30.82
CA LYS A 95 -9.37 15.26 32.25
C LYS A 95 -7.97 14.72 32.49
N LEU A 96 -7.17 15.50 33.20
CA LEU A 96 -5.87 15.11 33.74
C LEU A 96 -6.08 14.24 34.98
N VAL A 97 -5.47 13.05 35.00
CA VAL A 97 -5.59 12.06 36.08
C VAL A 97 -4.19 11.67 36.56
N ALA A 98 -3.94 11.80 37.87
CA ALA A 98 -2.72 11.29 38.46
C ALA A 98 -2.77 9.77 38.57
N TRP A 99 -1.63 9.09 38.47
CA TRP A 99 -1.58 7.62 38.63
C TRP A 99 -2.06 7.15 40.00
N GLU A 100 -1.91 7.97 41.03
CA GLU A 100 -2.39 7.66 42.38
C GLU A 100 -3.91 7.78 42.52
N ASP A 101 -4.55 8.56 41.64
CA ASP A 101 -5.98 8.86 41.70
C ASP A 101 -6.83 7.83 40.94
N HIS A 102 -6.21 6.95 40.14
CA HIS A 102 -6.92 5.93 39.37
C HIS A 102 -6.05 4.67 39.14
N GLU A 103 -6.56 3.51 39.53
CA GLU A 103 -5.83 2.23 39.51
C GLU A 103 -5.26 1.89 38.12
N ASP A 104 -6.03 2.14 37.05
CA ASP A 104 -5.61 1.85 35.68
C ASP A 104 -4.77 2.95 35.01
N ALA A 105 -4.56 4.12 35.65
CA ALA A 105 -3.95 5.27 34.97
C ALA A 105 -2.48 5.04 34.57
N PHE A 106 -1.73 4.29 35.39
CA PHE A 106 -0.38 3.85 35.02
C PHE A 106 -0.43 2.90 33.82
N ASP A 107 -1.42 2.00 33.79
CA ASP A 107 -1.57 1.02 32.72
C ASP A 107 -1.98 1.66 31.40
N TRP A 108 -2.83 2.68 31.43
CA TRP A 108 -3.23 3.41 30.23
C TRP A 108 -2.06 4.10 29.53
N MET A 109 -1.04 4.53 30.28
CA MET A 109 0.17 5.12 29.72
C MET A 109 0.99 4.08 28.94
N HIS A 110 1.31 2.94 29.55
CA HIS A 110 2.16 1.95 28.87
C HIS A 110 1.42 1.20 27.76
N THR A 111 0.09 1.05 27.87
CA THR A 111 -0.74 0.46 26.80
C THR A 111 -1.11 1.46 25.71
N ARG A 112 -0.82 2.76 25.88
CA ARG A 112 -1.25 3.87 25.00
C ARG A 112 -2.76 3.92 24.76
N LYS A 113 -3.54 3.47 25.75
CA LYS A 113 -5.01 3.51 25.73
C LYS A 113 -5.53 4.92 25.97
N GLN A 114 -4.82 5.69 26.78
CA GLN A 114 -4.98 7.12 26.95
C GLN A 114 -3.62 7.81 26.71
N PHE A 115 -3.62 9.14 26.68
CA PHE A 115 -2.47 9.89 26.17
C PHE A 115 -1.60 10.43 27.30
N LEU A 116 -0.30 10.54 27.03
CA LEU A 116 0.58 11.36 27.86
C LEU A 116 0.13 12.83 27.77
N PRO A 117 0.30 13.64 28.83
CA PRO A 117 -0.16 15.03 28.81
C PRO A 117 0.37 15.85 27.63
N GLY A 118 1.63 15.68 27.22
CA GLY A 118 2.18 16.33 26.03
C GLY A 118 1.48 15.91 24.73
N GLU A 119 1.30 14.60 24.52
CA GLU A 119 0.59 14.08 23.33
C GLU A 119 -0.88 14.56 23.32
N ALA A 120 -1.52 14.59 24.48
CA ALA A 120 -2.88 15.08 24.62
C ALA A 120 -3.01 16.58 24.31
N LEU A 121 -2.02 17.39 24.72
CA LEU A 121 -1.99 18.82 24.39
C LEU A 121 -1.88 19.01 22.87
N ASP A 122 -1.01 18.26 22.19
CA ASP A 122 -0.89 18.32 20.73
C ASP A 122 -2.23 17.98 20.06
N ILE A 123 -2.92 16.94 20.56
CA ILE A 123 -4.25 16.54 20.06
C ILE A 123 -5.29 17.63 20.31
N LEU A 124 -5.37 18.17 21.53
CA LEU A 124 -6.35 19.19 21.91
C LEU A 124 -6.10 20.50 21.15
N GLU A 125 -4.85 20.88 20.93
CA GLU A 125 -4.47 22.04 20.12
C GLU A 125 -4.87 21.83 18.66
N ALA A 126 -4.58 20.65 18.09
CA ALA A 126 -5.02 20.32 16.74
C ALA A 126 -6.56 20.37 16.61
N GLN A 127 -7.29 19.84 17.59
CA GLN A 127 -8.75 19.87 17.63
C GLN A 127 -9.31 21.29 17.75
N ASP A 128 -8.76 22.12 18.63
CA ASP A 128 -9.19 23.52 18.80
C ASP A 128 -8.95 24.33 17.53
N ARG A 129 -7.75 24.22 16.93
CA ARG A 129 -7.41 24.88 15.66
C ARG A 129 -8.30 24.40 14.52
N LEU A 130 -8.50 23.08 14.40
CA LEU A 130 -9.34 22.48 13.37
C LEU A 130 -10.81 22.90 13.53
N MET A 131 -11.34 22.88 14.75
CA MET A 131 -12.74 23.26 15.00
C MET A 131 -12.98 24.73 14.67
N LYS A 132 -12.09 25.63 15.09
CA LYS A 132 -12.15 27.07 14.73
C LYS A 132 -12.13 27.27 13.22
N PHE A 133 -11.24 26.55 12.54
CA PHE A 133 -11.15 26.58 11.09
C PHE A 133 -12.44 26.08 10.43
N LEU A 134 -12.96 24.92 10.83
CA LEU A 134 -14.18 24.33 10.27
C LEU A 134 -15.39 25.24 10.47
N VAL A 135 -15.55 25.82 11.67
CA VAL A 135 -16.63 26.77 11.95
C VAL A 135 -16.52 28.00 11.04
N HIS A 136 -15.34 28.61 10.94
CA HIS A 136 -15.16 29.78 10.07
C HIS A 136 -15.35 29.45 8.59
N TYR A 137 -14.89 28.27 8.17
CA TYR A 137 -15.09 27.80 6.82
C TYR A 137 -16.58 27.61 6.51
N CYS A 138 -17.35 27.01 7.43
CA CYS A 138 -18.80 26.90 7.33
C CYS A 138 -19.47 28.28 7.25
N GLU A 139 -19.06 29.25 8.07
CA GLU A 139 -19.58 30.63 8.03
C GLU A 139 -19.33 31.32 6.67
N LYS A 140 -18.19 31.02 6.02
CA LYS A 140 -17.85 31.56 4.70
C LYS A 140 -18.59 30.85 3.58
N LEU A 141 -18.64 29.51 3.62
CA LEU A 141 -19.32 28.70 2.62
C LEU A 141 -20.83 28.97 2.63
N LEU A 142 -21.41 29.05 3.82
CA LEU A 142 -22.82 29.32 4.07
C LEU A 142 -23.07 30.79 4.40
N HIS A 143 -22.38 31.72 3.73
CA HIS A 143 -22.45 33.16 4.01
C HIS A 143 -23.86 33.77 3.89
N ASP A 144 -24.78 33.09 3.19
CA ASP A 144 -26.20 33.46 3.09
C ASP A 144 -27.00 33.14 4.37
N ILE A 145 -26.45 32.33 5.27
CA ILE A 145 -27.06 31.95 6.55
C ILE A 145 -26.39 32.74 7.67
N PRO A 146 -27.13 33.57 8.45
CA PRO A 146 -26.57 34.23 9.61
C PRO A 146 -25.97 33.22 10.59
N ALA A 147 -24.80 33.49 11.15
CA ALA A 147 -24.08 32.54 12.02
C ALA A 147 -24.92 32.03 13.21
N ALA A 148 -25.80 32.89 13.77
CA ALA A 148 -26.71 32.51 14.86
C ALA A 148 -27.82 31.52 14.42
N ASP A 149 -28.13 31.48 13.12
CA ASP A 149 -29.15 30.60 12.54
C ASP A 149 -28.55 29.27 12.02
N LEU A 150 -27.22 29.11 11.98
CA LEU A 150 -26.52 27.90 11.47
C LEU A 150 -26.81 26.64 12.30
N LEU A 151 -27.05 26.78 13.61
CA LEU A 151 -27.37 25.68 14.53
C LEU A 151 -28.87 25.57 14.83
N GLY A 152 -29.69 26.42 14.22
CA GLY A 152 -31.14 26.47 14.46
C GLY A 152 -31.94 25.63 13.46
N ASP A 153 -33.19 25.34 13.79
CA ASP A 153 -34.09 24.51 12.95
C ASP A 153 -34.48 25.18 11.62
N LYS A 154 -34.13 26.45 11.43
CA LYS A 154 -34.49 27.25 10.26
C LYS A 154 -33.81 26.78 8.98
N TYR A 155 -32.60 26.23 9.10
CA TYR A 155 -31.83 25.64 8.01
C TYR A 155 -31.40 24.22 8.40
N PRO A 156 -32.31 23.24 8.31
CA PRO A 156 -32.02 21.89 8.78
C PRO A 156 -30.90 21.25 7.95
N VAL A 157 -30.03 20.50 8.65
CA VAL A 157 -28.97 19.69 8.04
C VAL A 157 -29.59 18.76 7.00
N GLN A 158 -29.18 18.94 5.75
CA GLN A 158 -29.62 18.08 4.66
C GLN A 158 -28.93 16.71 4.79
N PRO A 159 -29.58 15.62 4.36
CA PRO A 159 -28.90 14.33 4.26
C PRO A 159 -27.67 14.46 3.38
N GLU A 160 -26.62 13.72 3.73
CA GLU A 160 -25.37 13.70 2.96
C GLU A 160 -25.69 13.43 1.48
N PRO A 161 -25.21 14.27 0.55
CA PRO A 161 -25.47 14.08 -0.87
C PRO A 161 -24.98 12.70 -1.28
N VAL A 162 -25.84 11.90 -1.92
CA VAL A 162 -25.41 10.63 -2.50
C VAL A 162 -24.47 10.95 -3.67
N LEU A 163 -23.18 10.87 -3.41
CA LEU A 163 -22.15 11.01 -4.43
C LEU A 163 -22.32 9.87 -5.45
N ARG A 164 -22.22 10.20 -6.74
CA ARG A 164 -22.44 9.24 -7.82
C ARG A 164 -21.44 8.10 -7.66
N SER A 165 -21.93 6.90 -7.33
CA SER A 165 -21.15 5.68 -7.56
C SER A 165 -21.00 5.58 -9.08
N GLY A 166 -19.79 5.84 -9.58
CA GLY A 166 -19.44 5.70 -10.99
C GLY A 166 -19.48 4.24 -11.40
N VAL A 167 -20.68 3.66 -11.44
CA VAL A 167 -20.93 2.32 -11.96
C VAL A 167 -21.45 2.50 -13.38
N GLU A 168 -20.54 2.66 -14.33
CA GLU A 168 -20.75 2.17 -15.69
C GLU A 168 -19.89 0.90 -15.88
N PRO A 169 -20.20 0.04 -16.87
CA PRO A 169 -19.80 -1.37 -16.83
C PRO A 169 -18.58 -1.69 -17.70
N ASP A 170 -17.52 -0.88 -17.67
CA ASP A 170 -16.28 -1.20 -18.40
C ASP A 170 -15.08 -1.29 -17.45
N GLY A 171 -14.36 -2.40 -17.49
CA GLY A 171 -13.36 -2.86 -16.50
C GLY A 171 -12.10 -2.03 -16.28
N PHE A 172 -12.09 -0.74 -16.65
CA PHE A 172 -11.08 0.25 -16.28
C PHE A 172 -11.48 1.13 -15.08
N ASP A 173 -12.69 0.97 -14.56
CA ASP A 173 -13.28 1.85 -13.54
C ASP A 173 -12.69 1.68 -12.12
N SER A 174 -12.00 0.58 -11.82
CA SER A 174 -11.39 0.39 -10.48
C SER A 174 -10.34 1.46 -10.13
N LEU A 175 -9.60 1.98 -11.12
CA LEU A 175 -8.61 3.05 -10.93
C LEU A 175 -9.26 4.43 -10.80
N ALA A 176 -10.34 4.70 -11.55
CA ALA A 176 -11.06 5.97 -11.46
C ALA A 176 -11.88 6.07 -10.17
N VAL A 177 -12.51 4.97 -9.75
CA VAL A 177 -13.21 4.87 -8.46
C VAL A 177 -12.20 4.96 -7.30
N MET A 178 -11.01 4.35 -7.40
CA MET A 178 -9.95 4.54 -6.40
C MET A 178 -9.40 5.97 -6.40
N ALA A 179 -9.21 6.63 -7.55
CA ALA A 179 -8.77 8.01 -7.61
C ALA A 179 -9.81 8.96 -6.96
N VAL A 180 -11.10 8.77 -7.24
CA VAL A 180 -12.19 9.50 -6.58
C VAL A 180 -12.22 9.19 -5.08
N MET A 181 -12.05 7.92 -4.67
CA MET A 181 -11.96 7.57 -3.26
C MET A 181 -10.71 8.12 -2.56
N ALA A 182 -9.59 8.25 -3.26
CA ALA A 182 -8.35 8.81 -2.74
C ALA A 182 -8.45 10.34 -2.60
N GLU A 183 -9.10 11.01 -3.55
CA GLU A 183 -9.44 12.44 -3.46
C GLU A 183 -10.46 12.70 -2.34
N GLU A 184 -11.40 11.79 -2.12
CA GLU A 184 -12.43 11.91 -1.08
C GLU A 184 -11.99 11.42 0.29
N ALA A 185 -10.91 10.62 0.37
CA ALA A 185 -10.44 9.99 1.61
C ALA A 185 -10.19 11.01 2.75
N PRO A 186 -9.64 12.21 2.51
CA PRO A 186 -9.47 13.22 3.56
C PRO A 186 -10.79 13.82 4.06
N TYR A 187 -11.85 13.77 3.25
CA TYR A 187 -13.14 14.41 3.52
C TYR A 187 -14.18 13.45 4.10
N ARG A 188 -13.90 12.14 4.09
CA ARG A 188 -14.76 11.14 4.72
C ARG A 188 -14.45 11.03 6.21
N PRO A 189 -15.46 10.79 7.06
CA PRO A 189 -15.21 10.45 8.45
C PRO A 189 -14.25 9.25 8.52
N PRO A 190 -13.34 9.19 9.52
CA PRO A 190 -12.40 8.09 9.66
C PRO A 190 -13.12 6.76 9.51
N GLY A 191 -12.64 5.94 8.58
CA GLY A 191 -13.28 4.66 8.26
C GLY A 191 -13.48 3.84 9.53
N ARG A 192 -14.65 3.23 9.67
CA ARG A 192 -14.83 2.19 10.69
C ARG A 192 -14.12 0.93 10.23
N LEU A 193 -13.52 0.19 11.16
CA LEU A 193 -13.00 -1.13 10.87
C LEU A 193 -14.12 -2.00 10.28
N ASP A 194 -13.87 -2.56 9.11
CA ASP A 194 -14.79 -3.43 8.40
C ASP A 194 -14.04 -4.70 7.98
N PHE A 195 -14.13 -5.75 8.81
CA PHE A 195 -13.55 -7.05 8.47
C PHE A 195 -14.30 -7.71 7.31
N GLY A 196 -15.56 -7.34 7.03
CA GLY A 196 -16.29 -7.81 5.86
C GLY A 196 -15.66 -7.30 4.56
N ARG A 197 -15.24 -6.04 4.53
CA ARG A 197 -14.49 -5.47 3.40
C ARG A 197 -13.13 -6.14 3.21
N ILE A 198 -12.38 -6.34 4.29
CA ILE A 198 -11.07 -7.04 4.23
C ILE A 198 -11.26 -8.46 3.69
N GLU A 199 -12.22 -9.20 4.22
CA GLU A 199 -12.51 -10.58 3.78
C GLU A 199 -12.96 -10.62 2.31
N SER A 200 -13.83 -9.70 1.89
CA SER A 200 -14.29 -9.62 0.50
C SER A 200 -13.15 -9.31 -0.47
N LEU A 201 -12.25 -8.39 -0.10
CA LEU A 201 -11.08 -8.04 -0.90
C LEU A 201 -10.14 -9.24 -1.07
N LEU A 202 -9.85 -9.93 0.04
CA LEU A 202 -9.01 -11.13 0.01
C LEU A 202 -9.68 -12.27 -0.74
N ALA A 203 -10.99 -12.47 -0.59
CA ALA A 203 -11.75 -13.49 -1.32
C ALA A 203 -11.72 -13.25 -2.83
N ALA A 204 -11.93 -12.01 -3.28
CA ALA A 204 -11.82 -11.65 -4.69
C ALA A 204 -10.42 -11.94 -5.22
N ARG A 205 -9.37 -11.59 -4.46
CA ARG A 205 -7.99 -11.82 -4.89
C ARG A 205 -7.58 -13.30 -4.85
N THR A 206 -8.09 -14.08 -3.89
CA THR A 206 -7.94 -15.54 -3.85
C THR A 206 -8.58 -16.17 -5.09
N SER A 207 -9.80 -15.76 -5.45
CA SER A 207 -10.46 -16.24 -6.68
C SER A 207 -9.64 -15.92 -7.93
N ALA A 208 -9.12 -14.70 -8.04
CA ALA A 208 -8.25 -14.33 -9.16
C ALA A 208 -6.93 -15.14 -9.20
N ALA A 209 -6.35 -15.45 -8.04
CA ALA A 209 -5.16 -16.31 -7.95
C ALA A 209 -5.47 -17.76 -8.37
N GLU A 210 -6.65 -18.26 -8.01
CA GLU A 210 -7.13 -19.59 -8.40
C GLU A 210 -7.37 -19.66 -9.92
N ASP A 211 -8.04 -18.66 -10.50
CA ASP A 211 -8.24 -18.55 -11.94
C ASP A 211 -6.91 -18.50 -12.69
N HIS A 212 -5.93 -17.72 -12.18
CA HIS A 212 -4.59 -17.67 -12.74
C HIS A 212 -3.87 -19.04 -12.66
N PHE A 213 -4.02 -19.75 -11.53
CA PHE A 213 -3.46 -21.08 -11.38
C PHE A 213 -4.05 -22.08 -12.38
N TRP A 214 -5.38 -22.06 -12.58
CA TRP A 214 -6.05 -22.91 -13.57
C TRP A 214 -5.68 -22.51 -15.01
N SER A 215 -5.51 -21.23 -15.30
CA SER A 215 -5.12 -20.79 -16.65
C SER A 215 -3.75 -21.29 -17.07
N LEU A 216 -2.80 -21.44 -16.13
CA LEU A 216 -1.49 -22.05 -16.41
C LEU A 216 -1.60 -23.53 -16.81
N ARG A 217 -2.68 -24.22 -16.40
CA ARG A 217 -2.94 -25.62 -16.70
C ARG A 217 -3.77 -25.81 -17.96
N GLU A 218 -4.70 -24.90 -18.24
CA GLU A 218 -5.72 -25.09 -19.28
C GLU A 218 -5.50 -24.23 -20.53
N ASP A 219 -4.80 -23.08 -20.41
CA ASP A 219 -4.59 -22.15 -21.52
C ASP A 219 -3.10 -22.06 -21.91
N SER A 220 -2.81 -22.57 -23.11
CA SER A 220 -1.46 -22.53 -23.69
C SER A 220 -0.93 -21.12 -23.93
N SER A 221 -1.80 -20.16 -24.29
CA SER A 221 -1.39 -18.76 -24.48
C SER A 221 -0.99 -18.15 -23.15
N SER A 222 -1.87 -18.27 -22.15
CA SER A 222 -1.61 -17.78 -20.79
C SER A 222 -0.31 -18.39 -20.24
N PHE A 223 -0.14 -19.72 -20.34
CA PHE A 223 1.08 -20.39 -19.90
C PHE A 223 2.34 -19.82 -20.57
N ASN A 224 2.31 -19.68 -21.91
CA ASN A 224 3.44 -19.15 -22.67
C ASN A 224 3.76 -17.69 -22.31
N ASP A 225 2.73 -16.85 -22.23
CA ASP A 225 2.87 -15.42 -21.93
C ASP A 225 3.45 -15.21 -20.53
N GLN A 226 3.08 -16.06 -19.57
CA GLN A 226 3.64 -16.03 -18.21
C GLN A 226 5.11 -16.46 -18.18
N LEU A 227 5.49 -17.50 -18.93
CA LEU A 227 6.91 -17.90 -19.03
C LEU A 227 7.77 -16.79 -19.64
N LEU A 228 7.31 -16.18 -20.74
CA LEU A 228 8.04 -15.11 -21.42
C LEU A 228 8.08 -13.82 -20.59
N THR A 229 6.96 -13.46 -19.96
CA THR A 229 6.90 -12.31 -19.05
C THR A 229 7.86 -12.51 -17.88
N TYR A 230 7.85 -13.68 -17.25
CA TYR A 230 8.76 -13.98 -16.14
C TYR A 230 10.23 -13.99 -16.59
N GLU A 231 10.53 -14.60 -17.74
CA GLU A 231 11.86 -14.59 -18.37
C GLU A 231 12.39 -13.16 -18.57
N GLU A 232 11.55 -12.27 -19.09
CA GLU A 232 11.89 -10.87 -19.26
C GLU A 232 12.17 -10.14 -17.93
N HIS A 233 11.62 -10.60 -16.82
CA HIS A 233 11.88 -10.00 -15.51
C HIS A 233 13.00 -10.71 -14.72
N ARG A 234 13.76 -11.61 -15.38
CA ARG A 234 14.94 -12.26 -14.79
C ARG A 234 16.18 -11.38 -14.85
N GLN A 235 16.90 -11.32 -13.73
CA GLN A 235 18.18 -10.61 -13.62
C GLN A 235 19.27 -11.22 -14.52
N GLU A 236 19.18 -12.50 -14.88
CA GLU A 236 20.07 -13.13 -15.86
C GLU A 236 20.03 -12.45 -17.23
N MET A 237 18.90 -11.82 -17.60
CA MET A 237 18.73 -11.10 -18.87
C MET A 237 19.51 -9.79 -18.93
N MET A 238 20.05 -9.33 -17.80
CA MET A 238 20.85 -8.11 -17.72
C MET A 238 22.31 -8.36 -18.10
N LYS A 239 22.86 -7.46 -18.91
CA LYS A 239 24.30 -7.43 -19.20
C LYS A 239 25.08 -6.92 -17.98
N ASP A 240 26.29 -7.44 -17.81
CA ASP A 240 27.18 -6.93 -16.76
C ASP A 240 27.87 -5.61 -17.13
N THR A 241 28.68 -5.10 -16.21
CA THR A 241 29.50 -3.88 -16.36
C THR A 241 30.45 -3.91 -17.57
N VAL A 242 30.75 -5.10 -18.12
CA VAL A 242 31.60 -5.29 -19.31
C VAL A 242 30.73 -5.58 -20.55
N GLY A 243 29.41 -5.56 -20.42
CA GLY A 243 28.45 -5.81 -21.50
C GLY A 243 28.24 -7.29 -21.82
N LYS A 244 28.71 -8.23 -20.99
CA LYS A 244 28.57 -9.67 -21.23
C LYS A 244 27.25 -10.21 -20.68
N PRO A 245 26.64 -11.19 -21.38
CA PRO A 245 25.44 -11.88 -20.89
C PRO A 245 25.76 -12.76 -19.68
N HIS A 246 24.74 -13.07 -18.88
CA HIS A 246 24.90 -13.97 -17.74
C HIS A 246 25.30 -15.38 -18.19
N PRO A 247 26.21 -16.10 -17.50
CA PRO A 247 26.67 -17.43 -17.92
C PRO A 247 25.57 -18.50 -17.99
N ALA A 248 24.44 -18.32 -17.29
CA ALA A 248 23.29 -19.22 -17.40
C ALA A 248 22.60 -19.18 -18.78
N LEU A 249 22.79 -18.10 -19.55
CA LEU A 249 22.24 -17.95 -20.90
C LEU A 249 23.14 -18.59 -21.98
N GLN A 250 24.24 -19.23 -21.59
CA GLN A 250 25.08 -19.98 -22.53
C GLN A 250 24.32 -21.21 -23.05
N VAL A 251 24.56 -21.59 -24.31
CA VAL A 251 23.89 -22.73 -24.97
C VAL A 251 23.98 -24.02 -24.14
N THR A 252 25.09 -24.26 -23.43
CA THR A 252 25.29 -25.45 -22.60
C THR A 252 24.52 -25.44 -21.27
N LYS A 253 23.93 -24.30 -20.88
CA LYS A 253 23.25 -24.09 -19.58
C LYS A 253 21.83 -23.54 -19.73
N ILE A 254 21.37 -23.33 -20.96
CA ILE A 254 20.07 -22.72 -21.24
C ILE A 254 18.90 -23.55 -20.69
N ASP A 255 19.01 -24.88 -20.72
CA ASP A 255 18.02 -25.78 -20.12
C ASP A 255 17.86 -25.50 -18.62
N LEU A 256 18.96 -25.32 -17.89
CA LEU A 256 18.95 -25.02 -16.46
C LEU A 256 18.36 -23.63 -16.17
N PHE A 257 18.50 -22.68 -17.09
CA PHE A 257 17.82 -21.39 -16.98
C PHE A 257 16.30 -21.56 -17.13
N TRP A 258 15.84 -22.26 -18.16
CA TRP A 258 14.41 -22.50 -18.36
C TRP A 258 13.78 -23.37 -17.27
N GLU A 259 14.50 -24.35 -16.73
CA GLU A 259 14.05 -25.12 -15.56
C GLU A 259 13.79 -24.19 -14.36
N ARG A 260 14.61 -23.16 -14.16
CA ARG A 260 14.37 -22.16 -13.11
C ARG A 260 13.17 -21.27 -13.44
N VAL A 261 13.03 -20.82 -14.68
CA VAL A 261 11.90 -19.98 -15.12
C VAL A 261 10.58 -20.73 -14.89
N ILE A 262 10.44 -21.92 -15.48
CA ILE A 262 9.24 -22.77 -15.37
C ILE A 262 8.95 -23.09 -13.90
N GLY A 263 9.97 -23.52 -13.15
CA GLY A 263 9.81 -23.86 -11.74
C GLY A 263 9.36 -22.69 -10.88
N ASN A 264 9.81 -21.45 -11.16
CA ASN A 264 9.39 -20.27 -10.41
C ASN A 264 8.00 -19.78 -10.82
N VAL A 265 7.61 -19.90 -12.09
CA VAL A 265 6.24 -19.56 -12.53
C VAL A 265 5.23 -20.47 -11.84
N LEU A 266 5.45 -21.79 -11.88
CA LEU A 266 4.57 -22.77 -11.22
C LEU A 266 4.57 -22.65 -9.70
N LEU A 267 5.74 -22.44 -9.09
CA LEU A 267 5.82 -22.26 -7.64
C LEU A 267 5.15 -20.95 -7.22
N GLY A 268 5.37 -19.86 -7.98
CA GLY A 268 4.81 -18.55 -7.72
C GLY A 268 3.29 -18.58 -7.69
N SER A 269 2.65 -19.15 -8.71
CA SER A 269 1.18 -19.25 -8.77
C SER A 269 0.59 -20.05 -7.61
N HIS A 270 1.23 -21.16 -7.22
CA HIS A 270 0.81 -21.96 -6.07
C HIS A 270 0.95 -21.20 -4.74
N VAL A 271 2.12 -20.60 -4.50
CA VAL A 271 2.40 -19.88 -3.25
C VAL A 271 1.51 -18.66 -3.12
N GLU A 272 1.26 -17.94 -4.21
CA GLU A 272 0.38 -16.77 -4.22
C GLU A 272 -1.06 -17.13 -3.83
N LEU A 273 -1.61 -18.21 -4.40
CA LEU A 273 -2.94 -18.72 -4.02
C LEU A 273 -3.00 -19.07 -2.52
N GLU A 274 -2.00 -19.81 -2.02
CA GLU A 274 -1.94 -20.20 -0.59
C GLU A 274 -1.78 -19.00 0.35
N VAL A 275 -1.04 -17.96 -0.07
CA VAL A 275 -0.89 -16.71 0.69
C VAL A 275 -2.23 -16.00 0.83
N PHE A 276 -2.95 -15.78 -0.27
CA PHE A 276 -4.24 -15.09 -0.19
C PHE A 276 -5.29 -15.95 0.53
N GLU A 277 -5.27 -17.27 0.35
CA GLU A 277 -6.17 -18.18 1.08
C GLU A 277 -5.93 -18.17 2.60
N VAL A 278 -4.67 -18.20 3.07
CA VAL A 278 -4.40 -18.14 4.51
C VAL A 278 -4.76 -16.79 5.13
N LEU A 279 -4.61 -15.70 4.37
CA LEU A 279 -5.04 -14.37 4.80
C LEU A 279 -6.56 -14.27 4.82
N ARG A 280 -7.25 -14.79 3.80
CA ARG A 280 -8.72 -14.83 3.72
C ARG A 280 -9.32 -15.58 4.90
N ARG A 281 -8.80 -16.77 5.24
CA ARG A 281 -9.26 -17.55 6.41
C ARG A 281 -9.09 -16.79 7.73
N GLN A 282 -7.99 -16.05 7.88
CA GLN A 282 -7.79 -15.21 9.07
C GLN A 282 -8.77 -14.04 9.11
N ALA A 283 -9.07 -13.42 7.96
CA ALA A 283 -10.07 -12.37 7.86
C ALA A 283 -11.50 -12.89 8.15
N GLU A 284 -11.85 -14.09 7.68
CA GLU A 284 -13.12 -14.76 8.02
C GLU A 284 -13.26 -14.98 9.53
N GLU A 285 -12.18 -15.43 10.18
CA GLU A 285 -12.15 -15.62 11.63
C GLU A 285 -12.30 -14.28 12.37
N LEU A 286 -11.63 -13.23 11.91
CA LEU A 286 -11.77 -11.88 12.47
C LEU A 286 -13.20 -11.35 12.33
N LYS A 287 -13.82 -11.53 11.16
CA LYS A 287 -15.23 -11.19 10.91
C LYS A 287 -16.16 -11.95 11.85
N ARG A 288 -15.91 -13.25 12.06
CA ARG A 288 -16.67 -14.09 13.00
C ARG A 288 -16.52 -13.61 14.44
N LEU A 289 -15.29 -13.28 14.86
CA LEU A 289 -15.00 -12.77 16.20
C LEU A 289 -15.61 -11.39 16.43
N GLN A 290 -15.60 -10.50 15.44
CA GLN A 290 -16.27 -9.21 15.51
C GLN A 290 -17.77 -9.37 15.75
N ALA A 291 -18.45 -10.22 14.98
CA ALA A 291 -19.88 -10.50 15.18
C ALA A 291 -20.16 -11.12 16.56
N LYS A 292 -19.26 -11.97 17.08
CA LYS A 292 -19.39 -12.58 18.41
C LYS A 292 -19.33 -11.55 19.54
N TYR A 293 -18.51 -10.52 19.41
CA TYR A 293 -18.23 -9.57 20.51
C TYR A 293 -18.81 -8.17 20.29
N GLU A 294 -19.45 -7.89 19.15
CA GLU A 294 -19.95 -6.57 18.74
C GLU A 294 -20.70 -5.83 19.86
N ALA A 295 -21.64 -6.50 20.52
CA ALA A 295 -22.45 -5.92 21.61
C ALA A 295 -21.66 -5.62 22.90
N THR A 296 -20.47 -6.21 23.07
CA THR A 296 -19.66 -6.11 24.29
C THR A 296 -18.46 -5.18 24.12
N LEU A 297 -18.10 -4.85 22.88
CA LEU A 297 -16.96 -4.00 22.56
C LEU A 297 -17.19 -2.58 23.09
N SER A 298 -16.21 -2.08 23.83
CA SER A 298 -16.20 -0.72 24.35
C SER A 298 -14.79 -0.16 24.25
N PRO A 299 -14.58 1.06 23.73
CA PRO A 299 -13.27 1.71 23.69
C PRO A 299 -12.57 1.82 25.05
N LEU A 300 -13.36 1.80 26.14
CA LEU A 300 -12.86 1.86 27.51
C LEU A 300 -12.40 0.51 28.05
N LYS A 301 -12.73 -0.59 27.38
CA LYS A 301 -12.37 -1.96 27.79
C LYS A 301 -11.35 -2.54 26.82
N ASP A 302 -10.59 -3.51 27.30
CA ASP A 302 -9.63 -4.21 26.45
C ASP A 302 -10.37 -5.10 25.45
N LEU A 303 -9.73 -5.36 24.32
CA LEU A 303 -10.26 -6.34 23.37
C LEU A 303 -10.34 -7.70 24.05
N PRO A 304 -11.39 -8.48 23.78
CA PRO A 304 -11.39 -9.90 24.13
C PRO A 304 -10.11 -10.56 23.64
N GLN A 305 -9.44 -11.31 24.52
CA GLN A 305 -8.11 -11.88 24.24
C GLN A 305 -8.07 -12.68 22.93
N GLU A 306 -9.14 -13.41 22.60
CA GLU A 306 -9.28 -14.13 21.31
C GLU A 306 -9.19 -13.18 20.10
N CYS A 307 -9.86 -12.01 20.17
CA CYS A 307 -9.83 -11.00 19.11
C CYS A 307 -8.43 -10.40 18.97
N LEU A 308 -7.81 -10.01 20.09
CA LEU A 308 -6.47 -9.43 20.10
C LEU A 308 -5.46 -10.40 19.48
N VAL A 309 -5.46 -11.67 19.90
CA VAL A 309 -4.55 -12.69 19.35
C VAL A 309 -4.77 -12.89 17.85
N ALA A 310 -6.03 -12.96 17.39
CA ALA A 310 -6.35 -13.10 15.98
C ALA A 310 -5.86 -11.89 15.15
N ILE A 311 -6.04 -10.67 15.66
CA ILE A 311 -5.58 -9.43 14.99
C ILE A 311 -4.06 -9.41 14.90
N LEU A 312 -3.36 -9.69 16.00
CA LEU A 312 -1.90 -9.70 16.03
C LEU A 312 -1.32 -10.76 15.09
N ARG A 313 -1.94 -11.94 15.05
CA ARG A 313 -1.57 -13.00 14.10
C ARG A 313 -1.73 -12.53 12.66
N PHE A 314 -2.90 -11.99 12.31
CA PHE A 314 -3.19 -11.51 10.96
C PHE A 314 -2.23 -10.40 10.53
N ARG A 315 -2.00 -9.41 11.40
CA ARG A 315 -1.04 -8.32 11.20
C ARG A 315 0.39 -8.86 11.00
N TYR A 316 0.82 -9.83 11.81
CA TYR A 316 2.15 -10.43 11.68
C TYR A 316 2.31 -11.16 10.34
N PHE A 317 1.32 -11.98 9.95
CA PHE A 317 1.33 -12.70 8.67
C PHE A 317 1.44 -11.72 7.50
N ILE A 318 0.62 -10.65 7.47
CA ILE A 318 0.70 -9.65 6.40
C ILE A 318 2.10 -9.03 6.32
N ASN A 319 2.64 -8.55 7.44
CA ASN A 319 3.95 -7.90 7.45
C ASN A 319 5.08 -8.84 7.00
N GLN A 320 5.05 -10.12 7.40
CA GLN A 320 6.09 -11.07 7.02
C GLN A 320 5.96 -11.51 5.55
N LEU A 321 4.75 -11.71 5.05
CA LEU A 321 4.51 -12.09 3.65
C LEU A 321 4.79 -10.92 2.70
N ALA A 322 4.46 -9.68 3.10
CA ALA A 322 4.80 -8.48 2.35
C ALA A 322 6.33 -8.34 2.17
N LYS A 323 7.13 -8.66 3.19
CA LYS A 323 8.60 -8.65 3.08
C LYS A 323 9.12 -9.59 1.99
N ASP A 324 8.54 -10.79 1.87
CA ASP A 324 8.91 -11.75 0.83
C ASP A 324 8.60 -11.16 -0.56
N TRP A 325 7.43 -10.52 -0.72
CA TRP A 325 7.03 -9.88 -1.98
C TRP A 325 7.79 -8.61 -2.32
N LEU A 326 8.25 -7.85 -1.33
CA LEU A 326 9.12 -6.68 -1.53
C LEU A 326 10.49 -7.11 -2.09
N ASN A 327 11.00 -8.26 -1.65
CA ASN A 327 12.21 -8.85 -2.23
C ASN A 327 12.01 -9.30 -3.68
N ASP A 328 10.86 -9.93 -3.98
CA ASP A 328 10.49 -10.25 -5.36
C ASP A 328 10.36 -8.99 -6.22
N LEU A 329 9.71 -7.94 -5.69
CA LEU A 329 9.53 -6.65 -6.35
C LEU A 329 10.88 -6.01 -6.69
N LYS A 330 11.83 -6.03 -5.77
CA LYS A 330 13.20 -5.58 -6.04
C LYS A 330 13.83 -6.36 -7.19
N ALA A 331 13.70 -7.68 -7.19
CA ALA A 331 14.32 -8.52 -8.21
C ALA A 331 13.72 -8.31 -9.60
N MET A 332 12.40 -8.19 -9.70
CA MET A 332 11.68 -8.00 -10.95
C MET A 332 11.84 -6.58 -11.51
N VAL A 333 11.81 -5.54 -10.66
CA VAL A 333 11.85 -4.15 -11.13
C VAL A 333 13.19 -3.84 -11.78
N VAL A 334 14.31 -4.16 -11.13
CA VAL A 334 15.65 -3.87 -11.66
C VAL A 334 15.92 -4.56 -13.01
N ALA A 335 15.25 -5.69 -13.24
CA ALA A 335 15.37 -6.50 -14.45
C ALA A 335 14.29 -6.20 -15.49
N SER A 336 13.24 -5.45 -15.18
CA SER A 336 12.17 -5.13 -16.13
C SER A 336 12.69 -4.27 -17.28
N LEU A 337 12.20 -4.50 -18.51
CA LEU A 337 12.66 -3.77 -19.70
C LEU A 337 12.73 -2.24 -19.53
N PRO A 338 11.68 -1.56 -19.01
CA PRO A 338 11.70 -0.10 -18.86
C PRO A 338 12.73 0.39 -17.83
N MET A 339 13.09 -0.44 -16.86
CA MET A 339 13.98 -0.08 -15.76
C MET A 339 15.43 -0.56 -15.95
N ARG A 340 15.68 -1.54 -16.83
CA ARG A 340 17.03 -2.09 -17.10
C ARG A 340 18.08 -1.03 -17.41
N SER A 341 17.71 0.12 -17.98
CA SER A 341 18.65 1.20 -18.28
C SER A 341 19.26 1.87 -17.03
N PHE A 342 18.57 1.79 -15.89
CA PHE A 342 18.98 2.41 -14.62
C PHE A 342 19.90 1.51 -13.78
N PHE A 343 19.98 0.22 -14.11
CA PHE A 343 20.71 -0.77 -13.33
C PHE A 343 21.73 -1.53 -14.19
N VAL A 344 22.74 -2.10 -13.55
CA VAL A 344 23.76 -2.92 -14.21
C VAL A 344 24.14 -4.09 -13.32
N ARG A 345 24.35 -5.25 -13.94
CA ARG A 345 24.80 -6.47 -13.25
C ARG A 345 26.30 -6.39 -12.98
N MET A 346 26.75 -6.86 -11.83
CA MET A 346 28.18 -7.11 -11.60
C MET A 346 28.63 -8.37 -12.36
N PRO A 347 29.91 -8.47 -12.77
CA PRO A 347 30.42 -9.70 -13.37
C PRO A 347 30.09 -10.91 -12.47
N ALA A 348 29.53 -11.96 -13.05
CA ALA A 348 29.07 -13.11 -12.27
C ALA A 348 30.27 -13.97 -11.86
N GLU A 349 30.44 -14.16 -10.54
CA GLU A 349 31.38 -15.13 -9.99
C GLU A 349 30.74 -16.54 -9.89
N ASP A 350 29.41 -16.61 -9.75
CA ASP A 350 28.60 -17.83 -9.64
C ASP A 350 27.32 -17.73 -10.49
N LEU A 351 26.73 -18.87 -10.83
CA LEU A 351 25.43 -19.02 -11.51
C LEU A 351 24.21 -18.73 -10.61
N LYS A 352 24.39 -18.63 -9.30
CA LYS A 352 23.28 -18.48 -8.33
C LYS A 352 23.18 -17.08 -7.74
N MET A 353 24.32 -16.45 -7.48
CA MET A 353 24.38 -15.12 -6.86
C MET A 353 24.52 -14.05 -7.95
N ILE A 354 23.47 -13.24 -8.11
CA ILE A 354 23.48 -12.09 -9.02
C ILE A 354 23.51 -10.83 -8.16
N SER A 355 24.52 -10.01 -8.38
CA SER A 355 24.62 -8.69 -7.76
C SER A 355 24.34 -7.61 -8.80
N ILE A 356 23.52 -6.64 -8.41
CA ILE A 356 23.08 -5.53 -9.26
C ILE A 356 23.35 -4.23 -8.52
N MET A 357 23.77 -3.22 -9.26
CA MET A 357 23.92 -1.86 -8.76
C MET A 357 23.24 -0.86 -9.68
N GLY A 358 22.93 0.33 -9.15
CA GLY A 358 22.54 1.47 -9.96
C GLY A 358 23.66 1.84 -10.93
N LYS A 359 23.30 2.20 -12.16
CA LYS A 359 24.28 2.53 -13.20
C LYS A 359 24.97 3.86 -12.86
N PRO A 360 26.31 3.88 -12.68
CA PRO A 360 27.01 5.09 -12.25
C PRO A 360 26.96 6.18 -13.34
N GLY A 361 26.79 7.44 -12.90
CA GLY A 361 26.81 8.60 -13.79
C GLY A 361 25.56 8.78 -14.67
N LEU A 362 24.50 7.99 -14.46
CA LEU A 362 23.25 8.17 -15.16
C LEU A 362 22.52 9.42 -14.65
N LYS A 363 22.22 10.37 -15.56
CA LYS A 363 21.40 11.53 -15.24
C LYS A 363 19.93 11.13 -15.24
N GLN A 364 19.32 11.12 -14.06
CA GLN A 364 17.89 10.92 -13.86
C GLN A 364 17.18 12.27 -13.76
N ASN A 365 15.99 12.39 -14.35
CA ASN A 365 15.14 13.54 -14.09
C ASN A 365 14.46 13.45 -12.70
N ALA A 366 13.68 14.47 -12.31
CA ALA A 366 13.00 14.51 -11.01
C ALA A 366 12.04 13.32 -10.80
N VAL A 367 11.12 13.07 -11.73
CA VAL A 367 10.15 11.95 -11.70
C VAL A 367 10.85 10.59 -11.65
N GLU A 368 11.92 10.40 -12.43
CA GLU A 368 12.72 9.15 -12.40
C GLU A 368 13.41 8.94 -11.04
N ARG A 369 13.94 10.01 -10.43
CA ARG A 369 14.56 9.93 -9.09
C ARG A 369 13.53 9.60 -8.02
N GLU A 370 12.37 10.26 -8.08
CA GLU A 370 11.27 10.07 -7.12
C GLU A 370 10.72 8.64 -7.20
N LEU A 371 10.44 8.13 -8.41
CA LEU A 371 10.00 6.75 -8.61
C LEU A 371 11.02 5.75 -8.05
N ILE A 372 12.30 5.90 -8.39
CA ILE A 372 13.36 5.00 -7.91
C ILE A 372 13.50 5.10 -6.39
N TRP A 373 13.36 6.29 -5.82
CA TRP A 373 13.42 6.49 -4.37
C TRP A 373 12.25 5.79 -3.66
N LEU A 374 11.01 5.96 -4.10
CA LEU A 374 9.83 5.30 -3.51
C LEU A 374 9.99 3.77 -3.54
N LEU A 375 10.38 3.26 -4.70
CA LEU A 375 10.64 1.85 -4.92
C LEU A 375 11.78 1.33 -4.01
N GLN A 376 12.89 2.05 -3.90
CA GLN A 376 13.99 1.71 -2.99
C GLN A 376 13.58 1.74 -1.52
N THR A 377 12.79 2.72 -1.11
CA THR A 377 12.25 2.81 0.25
C THR A 377 11.41 1.58 0.60
N LEU A 378 10.66 1.02 -0.36
CA LEU A 378 9.85 -0.18 -0.14
C LEU A 378 10.68 -1.45 0.14
N TRP A 379 11.78 -1.68 -0.57
CA TRP A 379 12.52 -2.96 -0.48
C TRP A 379 13.92 -2.87 0.14
N GLU A 380 14.41 -1.68 0.41
CA GLU A 380 15.60 -1.50 1.23
C GLU A 380 15.11 -1.41 2.67
N ASP A 381 15.43 -2.42 3.49
CA ASP A 381 15.09 -2.50 4.92
C ASP A 381 15.82 -1.41 5.71
N ARG A 382 15.45 -0.16 5.44
CA ARG A 382 15.97 1.07 6.00
C ARG A 382 14.98 1.58 7.03
N THR A 383 15.49 2.38 7.96
CA THR A 383 14.69 3.08 8.97
C THR A 383 13.59 3.93 8.34
N ASP A 384 13.75 4.36 7.07
CA ASP A 384 12.79 5.17 6.33
C ASP A 384 11.42 4.48 6.20
N LEU A 385 11.36 3.20 5.82
CA LEU A 385 10.11 2.45 5.70
C LEU A 385 9.45 2.21 7.05
N PHE A 386 10.24 2.01 8.10
CA PHE A 386 9.74 1.87 9.46
C PHE A 386 8.99 3.13 9.92
N PHE A 387 9.53 4.32 9.62
CA PHE A 387 8.89 5.58 9.99
C PHE A 387 7.73 5.95 9.08
N ALA A 388 7.87 5.79 7.77
CA ALA A 388 6.81 6.13 6.82
C ALA A 388 5.65 5.12 6.84
N ARG A 389 5.91 3.87 7.26
CA ARG A 389 5.03 2.70 7.09
C ARG A 389 4.81 2.36 5.62
N MET A 390 4.69 1.06 5.34
CA MET A 390 4.48 0.54 3.99
C MET A 390 3.24 1.12 3.28
N PRO A 391 2.06 1.26 3.92
CA PRO A 391 0.88 1.80 3.24
C PRO A 391 1.11 3.19 2.62
N ILE A 392 1.77 4.10 3.34
CA ILE A 392 1.99 5.47 2.87
C ILE A 392 2.88 5.49 1.61
N ILE A 393 3.94 4.67 1.60
CA ILE A 393 4.85 4.62 0.45
C ILE A 393 4.18 3.98 -0.76
N VAL A 394 3.32 2.97 -0.56
CA VAL A 394 2.54 2.36 -1.64
C VAL A 394 1.51 3.33 -2.19
N ASP A 395 0.77 4.04 -1.34
CA ASP A 395 -0.19 5.06 -1.77
C ASP A 395 0.49 6.19 -2.55
N GLU A 396 1.66 6.64 -2.10
CA GLU A 396 2.43 7.66 -2.81
C GLU A 396 2.98 7.16 -4.16
N LEU A 397 3.38 5.89 -4.22
CA LEU A 397 3.75 5.24 -5.48
C LEU A 397 2.56 5.20 -6.45
N GLU A 398 1.38 4.80 -5.98
CA GLU A 398 0.15 4.79 -6.80
C GLU A 398 -0.22 6.20 -7.28
N ARG A 399 -0.15 7.19 -6.38
CA ARG A 399 -0.37 8.60 -6.71
C ARG A 399 0.57 9.07 -7.82
N LEU A 400 1.87 8.80 -7.69
CA LEU A 400 2.87 9.15 -8.70
C LEU A 400 2.58 8.48 -10.04
N LEU A 401 2.21 7.19 -10.05
CA LEU A 401 1.88 6.46 -11.28
C LEU A 401 0.60 6.98 -11.96
N CYS A 402 -0.35 7.51 -11.19
CA CYS A 402 -1.56 8.14 -11.72
C CYS A 402 -1.28 9.54 -12.27
N ALA A 403 -0.53 10.36 -11.53
CA ALA A 403 -0.25 11.75 -11.89
C ALA A 403 0.77 11.88 -13.02
N GLU A 404 1.78 11.02 -13.08
CA GLU A 404 2.93 11.15 -13.98
C GLU A 404 2.98 10.04 -15.03
N PRO A 405 2.56 10.31 -16.29
CA PRO A 405 2.61 9.34 -17.38
C PRO A 405 4.03 8.79 -17.64
N ARG A 406 5.06 9.56 -17.29
CA ARG A 406 6.45 9.13 -17.42
C ARG A 406 6.82 8.06 -16.40
N ALA A 407 6.39 8.21 -15.15
CA ALA A 407 6.58 7.18 -14.13
C ALA A 407 5.85 5.90 -14.52
N ARG A 408 4.58 6.02 -14.97
CA ARG A 408 3.78 4.88 -15.43
C ARG A 408 4.43 4.08 -16.56
N LYS A 409 5.08 4.74 -17.52
CA LYS A 409 5.80 4.06 -18.61
C LYS A 409 7.03 3.26 -18.15
N LEU A 410 7.53 3.52 -16.95
CA LEU A 410 8.66 2.80 -16.36
C LEU A 410 8.23 1.55 -15.57
N ILE A 411 6.93 1.35 -15.37
CA ILE A 411 6.37 0.19 -14.68
C ILE A 411 5.73 -0.73 -15.73
N SER A 412 6.23 -1.96 -15.84
CA SER A 412 5.61 -2.98 -16.70
C SER A 412 4.31 -3.49 -16.07
N GLY A 413 3.42 -4.08 -16.87
CA GLY A 413 2.17 -4.68 -16.35
C GLY A 413 2.42 -5.74 -15.27
N TYR A 414 3.50 -6.52 -15.41
CA TYR A 414 3.89 -7.53 -14.42
C TYR A 414 4.32 -6.91 -13.08
N VAL A 415 5.10 -5.83 -13.12
CA VAL A 415 5.47 -5.06 -11.91
C VAL A 415 4.24 -4.41 -11.28
N ALA A 416 3.36 -3.81 -12.10
CA ALA A 416 2.13 -3.19 -11.63
C ALA A 416 1.22 -4.19 -10.90
N GLY A 417 1.11 -5.43 -11.41
CA GLY A 417 0.38 -6.51 -10.72
C GLY A 417 0.91 -6.77 -9.31
N ARG A 418 2.23 -6.88 -9.15
CA ARG A 418 2.84 -7.10 -7.83
C ARG A 418 2.70 -5.90 -6.90
N ILE A 419 2.71 -4.67 -7.42
CA ILE A 419 2.38 -3.47 -6.63
C ILE A 419 0.94 -3.57 -6.14
N GLY A 420 -0.02 -3.91 -7.02
CA GLY A 420 -1.42 -4.08 -6.64
C GLY A 420 -1.64 -5.14 -5.53
N ASP A 421 -0.87 -6.23 -5.55
CA ASP A 421 -0.90 -7.24 -4.48
C ASP A 421 -0.42 -6.68 -3.13
N LEU A 422 0.63 -5.85 -3.14
CA LEU A 422 1.11 -5.14 -1.96
C LEU A 422 0.09 -4.11 -1.48
N SER A 423 -0.62 -3.44 -2.39
CA SER A 423 -1.69 -2.48 -2.04
C SER A 423 -2.84 -3.15 -1.31
N ILE A 424 -3.22 -4.38 -1.70
CA ILE A 424 -4.21 -5.18 -0.97
C ILE A 424 -3.76 -5.44 0.48
N MET A 425 -2.49 -5.83 0.66
CA MET A 425 -1.91 -6.02 2.00
C MET A 425 -1.87 -4.71 2.81
N CYS A 426 -1.52 -3.60 2.17
CA CYS A 426 -1.52 -2.26 2.79
C CYS A 426 -2.91 -1.85 3.25
N GLU A 427 -3.94 -2.10 2.43
CA GLU A 427 -5.32 -1.80 2.77
C GLU A 427 -5.80 -2.61 3.98
N CYS A 428 -5.40 -3.89 4.07
CA CYS A 428 -5.66 -4.71 5.25
C CYS A 428 -5.03 -4.11 6.50
N LEU A 429 -3.75 -3.70 6.43
CA LEU A 429 -3.05 -3.06 7.55
C LEU A 429 -3.69 -1.74 7.95
N ARG A 430 -4.07 -0.90 6.97
CA ARG A 430 -4.73 0.39 7.20
C ARG A 430 -6.03 0.20 7.98
N HIS A 431 -6.83 -0.79 7.61
CA HIS A 431 -8.05 -1.13 8.33
C HIS A 431 -7.79 -1.57 9.78
N LEU A 432 -6.69 -2.26 10.07
CA LEU A 432 -6.31 -2.60 11.46
C LEU A 432 -5.84 -1.36 12.23
N ASP A 433 -5.05 -0.48 11.61
CA ASP A 433 -4.47 0.69 12.26
C ASP A 433 -5.53 1.74 12.65
N ILE A 434 -6.67 1.78 11.94
CA ILE A 434 -7.83 2.64 12.29
C ILE A 434 -8.71 2.03 13.39
N TYR A 435 -8.40 0.82 13.90
CA TYR A 435 -9.18 0.19 14.98
C TYR A 435 -8.81 0.76 16.36
N GLN A 436 -9.04 2.06 16.50
CA GLN A 436 -8.75 2.83 17.69
C GLN A 436 -9.80 2.59 18.79
N PRO A 437 -9.42 2.63 20.08
CA PRO A 437 -8.08 2.95 20.60
C PRO A 437 -7.13 1.74 20.65
N TRP A 438 -7.62 0.54 20.34
CA TRP A 438 -6.89 -0.71 20.57
C TRP A 438 -5.62 -0.86 19.71
N ALA A 439 -5.62 -0.31 18.49
CA ALA A 439 -4.48 -0.35 17.60
C ALA A 439 -3.19 0.25 18.20
N ASN A 440 -3.31 1.22 19.12
CA ASN A 440 -2.15 1.82 19.79
C ASN A 440 -1.36 0.83 20.66
N GLY A 441 -2.03 -0.22 21.15
CA GLY A 441 -1.42 -1.24 22.02
C GLY A 441 -0.87 -2.45 21.29
N TYR A 442 -1.01 -2.55 19.96
CA TYR A 442 -0.66 -3.77 19.22
C TYR A 442 0.82 -4.15 19.32
N GLU A 443 1.73 -3.17 19.20
CA GLU A 443 3.18 -3.44 19.33
C GLU A 443 3.51 -4.02 20.72
N ASN A 444 3.01 -3.39 21.78
CA ASN A 444 3.27 -3.85 23.15
C ASN A 444 2.63 -5.22 23.41
N ALA A 445 1.41 -5.44 22.95
CA ALA A 445 0.72 -6.72 23.10
C ALA A 445 1.38 -7.86 22.29
N SER A 446 2.11 -7.52 21.23
CA SER A 446 2.80 -8.48 20.37
C SER A 446 4.03 -9.09 21.05
N VAL A 447 4.74 -8.35 21.91
CA VAL A 447 6.02 -8.78 22.50
C VAL A 447 5.94 -10.18 23.12
N ASP A 448 4.95 -10.42 23.99
CA ASP A 448 4.79 -11.70 24.69
C ASP A 448 4.20 -12.82 23.82
N ARG A 449 3.67 -12.48 22.63
CA ARG A 449 2.91 -13.40 21.77
C ARG A 449 3.66 -13.72 20.46
N GLU A 450 4.68 -12.94 20.13
CA GLU A 450 5.38 -13.02 18.85
C GLU A 450 5.97 -14.40 18.59
N ASP A 451 6.62 -15.01 19.59
CA ASP A 451 7.22 -16.35 19.45
C ASP A 451 6.20 -17.43 19.07
N GLY A 452 4.97 -17.34 19.61
CA GLY A 452 3.88 -18.24 19.25
C GLY A 452 3.40 -18.01 17.82
N ILE A 453 3.16 -16.75 17.47
CA ILE A 453 2.68 -16.36 16.13
C ILE A 453 3.73 -16.71 15.06
N LYS A 454 5.01 -16.54 15.36
CA LYS A 454 6.12 -16.91 14.48
C LYS A 454 6.16 -18.40 14.22
N LYS A 455 6.02 -19.24 15.27
CA LYS A 455 5.93 -20.69 15.11
C LYS A 455 4.77 -21.10 14.21
N ASP A 456 3.64 -20.40 14.30
CA ASP A 456 2.50 -20.69 13.46
C ASP A 456 2.72 -20.30 11.98
N LEU A 457 3.41 -19.17 11.73
CA LEU A 457 3.84 -18.80 10.38
C LEU A 457 4.85 -19.80 9.82
N ASP A 458 5.82 -20.23 10.64
CA ASP A 458 6.79 -21.24 10.24
C ASP A 458 6.08 -22.55 9.91
N ALA A 459 5.16 -23.03 10.75
CA ALA A 459 4.36 -24.22 10.47
C ALA A 459 3.56 -24.12 9.15
N TRP A 460 2.99 -22.95 8.84
CA TRP A 460 2.34 -22.72 7.55
C TRP A 460 3.36 -22.74 6.39
N ARG A 461 4.52 -22.08 6.54
CA ARG A 461 5.61 -22.12 5.54
C ARG A 461 6.12 -23.53 5.32
N ASP A 462 6.19 -24.36 6.35
CA ASP A 462 6.57 -25.78 6.28
C ASP A 462 5.64 -26.55 5.36
N GLY A 463 4.33 -26.29 5.43
CA GLY A 463 3.34 -26.83 4.51
C GLY A 463 3.64 -26.44 3.05
N CYS A 464 3.94 -25.17 2.80
CA CYS A 464 4.31 -24.67 1.47
C CYS A 464 5.64 -25.27 0.96
N ARG A 465 6.57 -25.63 1.85
CA ARG A 465 7.83 -26.30 1.44
C ARG A 465 7.60 -27.67 0.81
N GLY A 466 6.47 -28.33 1.10
CA GLY A 466 6.06 -29.54 0.40
C GLY A 466 5.96 -29.33 -1.11
N ILE A 467 5.33 -28.23 -1.54
CA ILE A 467 5.19 -27.84 -2.96
C ILE A 467 6.57 -27.62 -3.58
N VAL A 468 7.44 -26.86 -2.90
CA VAL A 468 8.82 -26.60 -3.33
C VAL A 468 9.59 -27.90 -3.51
N SER A 469 9.45 -28.85 -2.57
CA SER A 469 10.15 -30.13 -2.61
C SER A 469 9.69 -31.01 -3.78
N THR A 470 8.39 -31.01 -4.08
CA THR A 470 7.81 -31.75 -5.20
C THR A 470 8.28 -31.16 -6.52
N LEU A 471 8.23 -29.84 -6.70
CA LEU A 471 8.69 -29.17 -7.93
C LEU A 471 10.19 -29.34 -8.17
N LYS A 472 11.00 -29.48 -7.12
CA LYS A 472 12.44 -29.75 -7.21
C LYS A 472 12.78 -31.24 -7.32
N SER A 473 11.80 -32.13 -7.29
CA SER A 473 12.05 -33.56 -7.41
C SER A 473 12.60 -33.89 -8.80
N LYS A 474 13.51 -34.87 -8.88
CA LYS A 474 14.10 -35.30 -10.16
C LYS A 474 13.03 -35.70 -11.17
N THR A 475 11.95 -36.33 -10.70
CA THR A 475 10.82 -36.76 -11.53
C THR A 475 10.11 -35.56 -12.17
N VAL A 476 9.87 -34.48 -11.43
CA VAL A 476 9.22 -33.29 -12.01
C VAL A 476 10.17 -32.54 -12.95
N LEU A 477 11.44 -32.39 -12.57
CA LEU A 477 12.46 -31.74 -13.39
C LEU A 477 12.63 -32.40 -14.78
N THR A 478 12.48 -33.73 -14.88
CA THR A 478 12.55 -34.39 -16.19
C THR A 478 11.44 -33.98 -17.16
N HIS A 479 10.30 -33.50 -16.65
CA HIS A 479 9.17 -33.02 -17.47
C HIS A 479 9.30 -31.55 -17.86
N PHE A 480 10.17 -30.75 -17.21
CA PHE A 480 10.35 -29.33 -17.56
C PHE A 480 10.86 -29.12 -19.00
N LYS A 481 11.49 -30.14 -19.59
CA LYS A 481 11.85 -30.16 -21.02
C LYS A 481 10.63 -30.12 -21.95
N LEU A 482 9.47 -30.57 -21.49
CA LEU A 482 8.21 -30.52 -22.24
C LEU A 482 7.65 -29.10 -22.27
N ALA A 483 7.84 -28.35 -21.19
CA ALA A 483 7.45 -26.94 -21.02
C ALA A 483 8.42 -25.91 -21.61
N HIS A 484 9.48 -26.33 -22.29
CA HIS A 484 10.44 -25.40 -22.89
C HIS A 484 9.77 -24.61 -24.04
N PRO A 485 9.73 -23.25 -24.00
CA PRO A 485 8.95 -22.46 -24.96
C PRO A 485 9.63 -22.23 -26.32
N THR A 486 10.74 -22.93 -26.60
CA THR A 486 11.41 -22.82 -27.91
C THR A 486 10.52 -23.33 -29.04
N ASP A 487 10.82 -22.84 -30.24
CA ASP A 487 10.14 -23.23 -31.48
C ASP A 487 8.64 -22.94 -31.51
N LYS A 488 8.19 -21.95 -30.72
CA LYS A 488 6.78 -21.52 -30.65
C LYS A 488 5.84 -22.64 -30.21
N ARG A 489 6.33 -23.55 -29.35
CA ARG A 489 5.63 -24.76 -28.89
C ARG A 489 4.23 -24.49 -28.32
N PHE A 490 4.06 -23.36 -27.64
CA PHE A 490 2.82 -22.93 -27.00
C PHE A 490 2.19 -21.72 -27.71
N SER A 491 2.61 -21.41 -28.93
CA SER A 491 2.04 -20.29 -29.69
C SER A 491 0.58 -20.58 -30.04
N TYR A 492 -0.31 -19.70 -29.59
CA TYR A 492 -1.76 -19.87 -29.69
C TYR A 492 -2.40 -18.73 -30.51
N PRO A 493 -2.32 -18.76 -31.86
CA PRO A 493 -2.66 -17.62 -32.72
C PRO A 493 -4.17 -17.45 -32.93
N THR A 494 -4.90 -17.10 -31.88
CA THR A 494 -6.37 -16.92 -31.89
C THR A 494 -6.82 -15.70 -32.69
N GLU A 495 -5.96 -14.68 -32.77
CA GLU A 495 -6.14 -13.46 -33.53
C GLU A 495 -6.02 -13.66 -35.05
N LYS A 496 -5.51 -14.81 -35.50
CA LYS A 496 -5.37 -15.12 -36.92
C LYS A 496 -6.60 -15.84 -37.45
N ARG A 497 -6.87 -15.64 -38.74
CA ARG A 497 -7.95 -16.35 -39.44
C ARG A 497 -7.72 -17.86 -39.32
N ARG A 498 -8.77 -18.59 -38.92
CA ARG A 498 -8.78 -20.06 -38.90
C ARG A 498 -8.54 -20.62 -40.31
N THR A 499 -7.35 -21.15 -40.51
CA THR A 499 -6.85 -21.93 -41.64
C THR A 499 -6.45 -23.31 -41.13
N LYS A 500 -6.19 -24.27 -42.01
CA LYS A 500 -5.72 -25.60 -41.59
C LYS A 500 -4.46 -25.50 -40.71
N GLU A 501 -3.52 -24.67 -41.14
CA GLU A 501 -2.25 -24.45 -40.44
C GLU A 501 -2.44 -23.82 -39.04
N THR A 502 -3.30 -22.80 -38.91
CA THR A 502 -3.54 -22.16 -37.61
C THR A 502 -4.33 -23.07 -36.68
N VAL A 503 -5.28 -23.86 -37.19
CA VAL A 503 -6.00 -24.86 -36.38
C VAL A 503 -5.08 -25.98 -35.91
N GLU A 504 -4.15 -26.45 -36.75
CA GLU A 504 -3.13 -27.42 -36.36
C GLU A 504 -2.19 -26.84 -35.29
N ALA A 505 -1.81 -25.56 -35.40
CA ALA A 505 -1.00 -24.89 -34.37
C ALA A 505 -1.71 -24.80 -33.02
N LEU A 506 -3.00 -24.45 -32.99
CA LEU A 506 -3.80 -24.41 -31.75
C LEU A 506 -3.87 -25.80 -31.09
N ARG A 507 -4.20 -26.84 -31.86
CA ARG A 507 -4.27 -28.23 -31.36
C ARG A 507 -2.92 -28.74 -30.88
N GLN A 508 -1.84 -28.37 -31.55
CA GLN A 508 -0.51 -28.78 -31.15
C GLN A 508 -0.09 -28.10 -29.85
N ALA A 509 -0.41 -26.81 -29.68
CA ALA A 509 -0.16 -26.11 -28.42
C ALA A 509 -0.92 -26.76 -27.25
N GLU A 510 -2.21 -27.06 -27.44
CA GLU A 510 -3.05 -27.78 -26.46
C GLU A 510 -2.44 -29.16 -26.11
N ALA A 511 -2.10 -29.96 -27.13
CA ALA A 511 -1.49 -31.27 -26.92
C ALA A 511 -0.11 -31.22 -26.24
N ASN A 512 0.66 -30.14 -26.44
CA ASN A 512 1.94 -29.94 -25.78
C ASN A 512 1.75 -29.60 -24.30
N LEU A 513 0.73 -28.80 -23.97
CA LEU A 513 0.40 -28.46 -22.59
C LEU A 513 -0.18 -29.68 -21.85
N ASP A 514 -1.06 -30.46 -22.49
CA ASP A 514 -1.60 -31.70 -21.92
C ASP A 514 -0.52 -32.75 -21.63
N ALA A 515 0.56 -32.76 -22.43
CA ALA A 515 1.68 -33.68 -22.25
C ALA A 515 2.64 -33.27 -21.12
N PHE A 516 2.69 -31.98 -20.80
CA PHE A 516 3.51 -31.42 -19.73
C PHE A 516 2.81 -31.59 -18.37
#